data_AF-A0A8P4KJS9-F1
#
_entry.id   AF-A0A8P4KJS9-F1
#
_cell.length_a   1.000
_cell.length_b   1.000
_cell.length_c   1.000
_cell.angle_alpha   90.00
_cell.angle_beta   90.00
_cell.angle_gamma   90.00
#
_symmetry.space_group_name_H-M   'P 1'
#
loop_
_entity.id
_entity.type
_entity.pdbx_description
1 polymer ?
#
loop_
_entity_poly.entity_id
_entity_poly.type
_entity_poly.pdbx_seq_one_letter_code
_entity_poly.pdbx_strand_id
1 'polypeptide(L)' 'MRKIVTLTVLMENNVALLEHPACSPDLNPIENVWGWMAREVYKNGRQFLTVDALSCLNEFLNFCGKITKHETK' A
#
# COMPACT_ATOMS: atom_id res chain seq x y z
N MET A 1 12.96 -11.12 -19.40
CA MET A 1 13.90 -9.97 -19.37
C MET A 1 13.66 -8.97 -18.24
N ARG A 2 12.42 -8.68 -17.76
CA ARG A 2 12.21 -7.65 -16.71
C ARG A 2 12.64 -8.03 -15.28
N LYS A 3 12.61 -9.31 -14.88
CA LYS A 3 12.93 -9.73 -13.49
C LYS A 3 14.40 -9.49 -13.08
N ILE A 4 15.33 -9.60 -14.03
CA ILE A 4 16.77 -9.55 -13.73
C ILE A 4 17.18 -8.13 -13.30
N VAL A 5 16.68 -7.10 -13.99
CA VAL A 5 17.02 -5.69 -13.71
C VAL A 5 16.48 -5.23 -12.35
N THR A 6 15.30 -5.69 -11.93
CA THR A 6 14.75 -5.30 -10.62
C THR A 6 15.54 -5.89 -9.47
N LEU A 7 15.95 -7.16 -9.57
CA LEU A 7 16.75 -7.81 -8.53
C LEU A 7 18.13 -7.16 -8.39
N THR A 8 18.79 -6.81 -9.49
CA THR A 8 20.10 -6.14 -9.44
C THR A 8 20.02 -4.80 -8.73
N VAL A 9 19.01 -3.97 -9.03
CA VAL A 9 18.82 -2.68 -8.35
C VAL A 9 18.60 -2.86 -6.84
N LEU A 10 17.79 -3.83 -6.42
CA LEU A 10 17.54 -4.08 -5.00
C LEU A 10 18.80 -4.54 -4.27
N MET A 11 19.59 -5.41 -4.91
CA MET A 11 20.87 -5.88 -4.36
C MET A 11 21.90 -4.74 -4.28
N GLU A 12 22.02 -3.90 -5.32
CA GLU A 12 22.89 -2.72 -5.34
C GLU A 12 22.56 -1.71 -4.23
N ASN A 13 21.29 -1.63 -3.83
CA ASN A 13 20.82 -0.76 -2.76
C ASN A 13 20.78 -1.44 -1.38
N ASN A 14 21.37 -2.64 -1.23
CA ASN A 14 21.36 -3.44 0.01
C ASN A 14 19.96 -3.67 0.59
N VAL A 15 18.94 -3.78 -0.28
CA VAL A 15 17.57 -4.08 0.16
C VAL A 15 17.42 -5.59 0.34
N ALA A 16 17.19 -6.02 1.58
CA ALA A 16 16.89 -7.41 1.89
C ALA A 16 15.54 -7.84 1.29
N LEU A 17 15.52 -8.99 0.63
CA LEU A 17 14.31 -9.56 0.06
C LEU A 17 13.70 -10.57 1.03
N LEU A 18 12.40 -10.43 1.27
CA LEU A 18 11.62 -11.44 1.98
C LEU A 18 11.12 -12.48 0.97
N GLU A 19 11.36 -13.76 1.23
CA GLU A 19 10.73 -14.82 0.46
C GLU A 19 9.22 -14.80 0.69
N HIS A 20 8.46 -14.69 -0.40
CA HIS A 20 7.00 -14.65 -0.34
C HIS A 20 6.43 -15.74 -1.26
N PRO A 21 5.57 -16.62 -0.75
CA PRO A 21 5.00 -17.70 -1.54
C PRO A 21 4.07 -17.17 -2.64
N ALA A 22 4.00 -17.90 -3.75
CA ALA A 22 3.11 -17.55 -4.85
C ALA A 22 1.64 -17.61 -4.39
N CYS A 23 0.80 -16.73 -4.96
CA CYS A 23 -0.65 -16.72 -4.72
C CYS A 23 -1.07 -16.61 -3.24
N SER A 24 -0.26 -15.96 -2.39
CA SER A 24 -0.53 -15.82 -0.95
C SER A 24 -0.76 -14.35 -0.53
N PRO A 25 -1.80 -13.68 -1.05
CA PRO A 25 -2.10 -12.29 -0.71
C PRO A 25 -2.39 -12.10 0.78
N ASP A 26 -2.89 -13.13 1.46
CA ASP A 26 -3.12 -13.16 2.90
C ASP A 26 -1.84 -12.91 3.73
N LEU A 27 -0.67 -13.25 3.17
CA LEU A 27 0.63 -13.02 3.80
C LEU A 27 1.26 -11.67 3.45
N ASN A 28 0.61 -10.85 2.62
CA ASN A 28 1.12 -9.54 2.22
C ASN A 28 0.40 -8.41 2.99
N PRO A 29 1.07 -7.74 3.94
CA PRO A 29 0.42 -6.72 4.78
C PRO A 29 -0.22 -5.57 4.01
N ILE A 30 0.24 -5.26 2.78
CA ILE A 30 -0.35 -4.20 1.95
C ILE A 30 -1.82 -4.50 1.58
N GLU A 31 -2.21 -5.76 1.49
CA GLU A 31 -3.59 -6.15 1.16
C GLU A 31 -4.57 -5.69 2.24
N ASN A 32 -4.15 -5.69 3.51
CA ASN A 32 -4.95 -5.15 4.61
C ASN A 32 -5.16 -3.64 4.47
N VAL A 33 -4.14 -2.92 4.00
CA VAL A 33 -4.20 -1.47 3.76
C VAL A 33 -5.15 -1.16 2.60
N TRP A 34 -5.07 -1.93 1.51
CA TRP A 34 -6.02 -1.80 0.39
C TRP A 34 -7.45 -2.12 0.79
N GLY A 35 -7.66 -3.17 1.58
CA GLY A 35 -8.98 -3.50 2.12
C GLY A 35 -9.53 -2.42 3.05
N TRP A 36 -8.70 -1.75 3.84
CA TRP A 36 -9.10 -0.58 4.62
C TRP A 36 -9.46 0.63 3.74
N MET A 37 -8.60 0.96 2.77
CA MET A 37 -8.82 2.09 1.87
C MET A 37 -10.11 1.92 1.07
N ALA A 38 -10.37 0.73 0.53
CA ALA A 38 -11.61 0.44 -0.20
C ALA A 38 -12.86 0.65 0.69
N ARG A 39 -12.80 0.24 1.95
CA ARG A 39 -13.92 0.45 2.90
C ARG A 39 -14.19 1.93 3.17
N GLU A 40 -13.16 2.76 3.28
CA GLU A 40 -13.35 4.21 3.48
C GLU A 40 -13.82 4.90 2.20
N VAL A 41 -13.26 4.57 1.03
CA VAL A 41 -13.70 5.12 -0.27
C VAL A 41 -15.19 4.84 -0.48
N TYR A 42 -15.62 3.59 -0.37
CA TYR A 42 -17.00 3.17 -0.66
C TYR A 42 -17.93 3.20 0.57
N LYS A 43 -17.50 3.81 1.67
CA LYS A 43 -18.27 3.92 2.90
C LYS A 43 -19.67 4.46 2.63
N ASN A 44 -20.69 3.85 3.23
CA ASN A 44 -22.10 4.22 3.06
C ASN A 44 -22.58 4.17 1.60
N GLY A 45 -21.97 3.34 0.74
CA GLY A 45 -22.34 3.22 -0.66
C GLY A 45 -21.95 4.42 -1.52
N ARG A 46 -21.01 5.27 -1.05
CA ARG A 46 -20.47 6.37 -1.85
C ARG A 46 -19.88 5.85 -3.15
N GLN A 47 -20.14 6.55 -4.25
CA GLN A 47 -19.56 6.29 -5.57
C GLN A 47 -19.01 7.59 -6.15
N PHE A 48 -17.97 7.48 -6.95
CA PHE A 48 -17.28 8.62 -7.56
C PHE A 48 -17.34 8.48 -9.08
N LEU A 49 -17.71 9.56 -9.77
CA LEU A 49 -17.84 9.59 -11.23
C LEU A 49 -16.52 9.94 -11.92
N THR A 50 -15.59 10.57 -11.20
CA THR A 50 -14.29 10.99 -11.71
C THR A 50 -13.20 10.63 -10.71
N VAL A 51 -11.97 10.44 -11.22
CA VAL A 51 -10.80 10.19 -10.37
C VAL A 51 -10.50 11.39 -9.48
N ASP A 52 -10.71 12.61 -9.97
CA ASP A 52 -10.50 13.84 -9.20
C ASP A 52 -11.39 13.93 -7.95
N ALA A 53 -12.53 13.24 -7.95
CA ALA A 53 -13.43 13.19 -6.81
C ALA A 53 -12.95 12.22 -5.70
N LEU A 54 -11.93 11.38 -5.96
CA LEU A 54 -11.30 10.50 -4.96
C LEU A 54 -10.39 11.28 -4.01
N SER A 55 -10.98 12.20 -3.24
CA SER A 55 -10.30 12.96 -2.17
C SER A 55 -9.74 12.09 -1.04
N CYS A 56 -10.15 10.82 -0.97
CA CYS A 56 -9.66 9.82 -0.02
C CYS A 56 -8.13 9.60 -0.07
N LEU A 57 -7.46 9.99 -1.17
CA LEU A 57 -5.99 9.95 -1.23
C LEU A 57 -5.35 10.87 -0.17
N ASN A 58 -5.95 12.03 0.09
CA ASN A 58 -5.52 12.93 1.17
C ASN A 58 -5.80 12.33 2.56
N GLU A 59 -6.89 11.59 2.72
CA GLU A 59 -7.19 10.87 3.96
C GLU A 59 -6.19 9.72 4.21
N PHE A 60 -5.76 9.03 3.16
CA PHE A 60 -4.68 8.04 3.22
C PHE A 60 -3.35 8.66 3.65
N LEU A 61 -2.94 9.78 3.05
CA LEU A 61 -1.73 10.51 3.46
C LEU A 61 -1.81 10.96 4.93
N ASN A 62 -2.98 11.43 5.37
CA ASN A 62 -3.22 11.78 6.77
C ASN A 62 -3.14 10.56 7.70
N PHE A 63 -3.61 9.39 7.27
CA PHE A 63 -3.49 8.13 8.02
C PHE A 63 -2.03 7.68 8.14
N CYS A 64 -1.28 7.66 7.03
CA CYS A 64 0.16 7.37 7.04
C CYS A 64 0.92 8.34 7.96
N GLY A 65 0.56 9.63 7.94
CA GLY A 65 1.12 10.65 8.84
C GLY A 65 0.75 10.50 10.31
N LYS A 66 -0.28 9.71 10.66
CA LYS A 66 -0.62 9.35 12.06
C LYS A 66 0.17 8.11 12.52
N ILE A 67 0.44 7.16 11.63
CA ILE A 67 1.27 5.97 11.94
C ILE A 67 2.69 6.40 12.32
N THR A 68 3.29 7.33 11.59
CA THR A 68 4.67 7.81 11.84
C THR A 68 4.85 8.53 13.18
N LYS A 69 3.77 9.03 13.80
CA LYS A 69 3.82 9.68 15.13
C LYS A 69 3.71 8.73 16.31
N HIS A 70 3.27 7.48 16.08
CA HIS A 70 3.08 6.51 17.16
C HIS A 70 4.32 5.64 17.45
N GLU A 71 5.36 5.75 16.60
CA GLU A 71 6.64 5.01 16.74
C GLU A 71 7.78 5.85 17.36
N THR A 72 7.54 7.12 17.67
CA THR A 72 8.47 7.96 18.45
C THR A 72 7.97 8.12 19.88
N LYS A 73 8.09 7.04 20.65
CA LYS A 73 8.19 7.05 22.12
C LYS A 73 9.15 5.96 22.58
#